data_AF-A0A9E6VLC4-F1
#
_entry.id   AF-A0A9E6VLC4-F1
#
_cell.length_a   1.000
_cell.length_b   1.000
_cell.length_c   1.000
_cell.angle_alpha   90.00
_cell.angle_beta   90.00
_cell.angle_gamma   90.00
#
_symmetry.space_group_name_H-M   'P 1'
#
loop_
_entity.id
_entity.type
_entity.pdbx_description
1 polymer ?
#
loop_
_entity_poly.entity_id
_entity_poly.type
_entity_poly.pdbx_seq_one_letter_code
_entity_poly.pdbx_strand_id
1 'polypeptide(L)'
;YNTLNWSRSGFFKVYIDHQILPRYKNFRLLNENGSEAKAQAVEHHSDGTYWVIWADDVPAFGFKKYLVQVEADAPEQMQDREKNEITTFENQWYRISIDTEKGAISGLYDKEINKELVDPKAEWKLGEFIYETLGNRSQMESKKLDNYKRQPLNKVWFDSYEEGAVWNTVRFRGNTEAANGDGLYTFEIRLFNTGKRVDLAYFIEKKMVIEPEGIYIAFPFALENGQLAFDVQGGEIKAGIDQIPGSSNDWNTVQNYARLSNSKETPLMQFGGINTGRYKAGATPETTHIYGWPMNNYWVTNFNAEQHGGFEWSYSISSAAENSQTAATRFGWENMVPFLSRVLPGGGSGGGKAEGPLISGWPENIVLVSAMPGTDGKSAVFHVRETAGKPAQIQLKN
;
A
#
# COMPACT_ATOMS: atom_id res chain seq x y z
N TYR A 1 9.31 17.03 -0.74
CA TYR A 1 10.63 16.56 -1.21
C TYR A 1 10.52 15.13 -1.66
N ASN A 2 11.11 14.79 -2.80
CA ASN A 2 11.20 13.44 -3.33
C ASN A 2 12.62 12.92 -3.10
N THR A 3 12.75 11.88 -2.29
CA THR A 3 14.02 11.22 -1.97
C THR A 3 14.37 10.07 -2.92
N LEU A 4 13.44 9.67 -3.80
CA LEU A 4 13.69 8.68 -4.85
C LEU A 4 14.32 9.34 -6.08
N ASN A 5 15.08 8.58 -6.85
CA ASN A 5 15.94 9.10 -7.93
C ASN A 5 15.25 9.19 -9.31
N TRP A 6 13.92 9.17 -9.35
CA TRP A 6 13.10 9.40 -10.55
C TRP A 6 11.98 10.39 -10.21
N SER A 7 11.44 11.09 -11.23
CA SER A 7 10.26 11.95 -11.04
C SER A 7 9.02 11.11 -10.79
N ARG A 8 8.14 11.55 -9.89
CA ARG A 8 6.91 10.82 -9.53
C ARG A 8 5.79 11.73 -9.07
N SER A 9 4.56 11.31 -9.30
CA SER A 9 3.37 11.82 -8.60
C SER A 9 3.06 10.96 -7.37
N GLY A 10 2.31 11.47 -6.41
CA GLY A 10 1.89 10.71 -5.23
C GLY A 10 1.28 11.58 -4.13
N PHE A 11 0.84 10.97 -3.04
CA PHE A 11 0.33 11.72 -1.88
C PHE A 11 1.33 11.82 -0.73
N PHE A 12 1.08 12.77 0.16
CA PHE A 12 1.65 12.79 1.51
C PHE A 12 0.63 13.31 2.52
N LYS A 13 0.70 12.80 3.75
CA LYS A 13 -0.03 13.36 4.90
C LYS A 13 0.81 14.51 5.50
N VAL A 14 0.18 15.62 5.86
CA VAL A 14 0.82 16.76 6.53
C VAL A 14 -0.15 17.41 7.51
N TYR A 15 0.35 17.85 8.66
CA TYR A 15 -0.40 18.68 9.60
C TYR A 15 -0.32 20.14 9.18
N ILE A 16 -1.45 20.84 9.10
CA ILE A 16 -1.51 22.29 8.89
C ILE A 16 -2.23 22.92 10.09
N ASP A 17 -1.52 23.80 10.79
CA ASP A 17 -1.99 24.58 11.94
C ASP A 17 -3.03 25.63 11.50
N HIS A 18 -4.06 25.87 12.33
CA HIS A 18 -5.15 26.82 12.03
C HIS A 18 -4.70 28.29 12.03
N GLN A 19 -3.49 28.62 12.48
CA GLN A 19 -2.84 29.92 12.26
C GLN A 19 -2.35 30.10 10.81
N ILE A 20 -2.13 29.01 10.07
CA ILE A 20 -1.68 29.01 8.67
C ILE A 20 -2.86 28.78 7.72
N LEU A 21 -3.73 27.84 8.05
CA LEU A 21 -4.97 27.54 7.33
C LEU A 21 -6.15 27.60 8.30
N PRO A 22 -6.81 28.77 8.44
CA PRO A 22 -7.92 28.94 9.38
C PRO A 22 -9.04 27.92 9.14
N ARG A 23 -9.51 27.32 10.24
CA ARG A 23 -10.57 26.32 10.23
C ARG A 23 -11.82 26.83 9.51
N TYR A 24 -12.43 25.98 8.69
CA TYR A 24 -13.62 26.30 7.89
C TYR A 24 -13.38 27.35 6.79
N LYS A 25 -12.17 27.47 6.25
CA LYS A 25 -11.87 28.26 5.05
C LYS A 25 -11.48 27.38 3.87
N ASN A 26 -12.04 27.68 2.71
CA ASN A 26 -11.49 27.18 1.45
C ASN A 26 -10.06 27.70 1.25
N PHE A 27 -9.25 26.91 0.58
CA PHE A 27 -7.89 27.23 0.22
C PHE A 27 -7.48 26.47 -1.04
N ARG A 28 -6.45 26.95 -1.72
CA ARG A 28 -5.83 26.27 -2.87
C ARG A 28 -4.33 26.10 -2.63
N LEU A 29 -3.77 25.03 -3.18
CA LEU A 29 -2.35 24.69 -3.08
C LEU A 29 -1.66 24.90 -4.42
N LEU A 30 -1.19 26.11 -4.68
CA LEU A 30 -0.69 26.49 -6.01
C LEU A 30 0.83 26.25 -6.13
N ASN A 31 1.26 25.61 -7.21
CA ASN A 31 2.67 25.58 -7.62
C ASN A 31 3.09 26.91 -8.29
N GLU A 32 4.36 27.05 -8.68
CA GLU A 32 4.89 28.25 -9.34
C GLU A 32 4.27 28.53 -10.72
N ASN A 33 3.73 27.50 -11.39
CA ASN A 33 2.99 27.60 -12.64
C ASN A 33 1.48 27.87 -12.44
N GLY A 34 1.03 28.12 -11.21
CA GLY A 34 -0.37 28.34 -10.86
C GLY A 34 -1.27 27.09 -10.92
N SER A 35 -0.70 25.90 -11.11
CA SER A 35 -1.46 24.64 -11.07
C SER A 35 -1.71 24.20 -9.62
N GLU A 36 -2.90 23.65 -9.37
CA GLU A 36 -3.36 23.32 -8.03
C GLU A 36 -3.12 21.84 -7.68
N ALA A 37 -2.54 21.60 -6.51
CA ALA A 37 -2.46 20.27 -5.90
C ALA A 37 -3.77 19.94 -5.16
N LYS A 38 -4.32 18.75 -5.43
CA LYS A 38 -5.54 18.28 -4.75
C LYS A 38 -5.26 18.00 -3.28
N ALA A 39 -6.14 18.46 -2.40
CA ALA A 39 -6.08 18.23 -0.95
C ALA A 39 -7.38 17.60 -0.43
N GLN A 40 -7.26 16.82 0.64
CA GLN A 40 -8.39 16.17 1.32
C GLN A 40 -8.08 16.07 2.81
N ALA A 41 -8.99 16.55 3.68
CA ALA A 41 -8.84 16.42 5.13
C ALA A 41 -9.02 14.95 5.53
N VAL A 42 -8.25 14.49 6.53
CA VAL A 42 -8.38 13.11 7.06
C VAL A 42 -8.57 13.07 8.58
N GLU A 43 -7.92 13.95 9.34
CA GLU A 43 -8.12 14.09 10.79
C GLU A 43 -8.20 15.57 11.17
N HIS A 44 -9.16 15.95 12.02
CA HIS A 44 -9.34 17.30 12.54
C HIS A 44 -9.01 17.37 14.03
N HIS A 45 -8.20 18.34 14.42
CA HIS A 45 -7.87 18.66 15.81
C HIS A 45 -8.41 20.06 16.18
N SER A 46 -8.18 20.49 17.43
CA SER A 46 -8.59 21.81 17.92
C SER A 46 -7.74 22.97 17.42
N ASP A 47 -6.53 22.65 16.98
CA ASP A 47 -5.41 23.55 16.66
C ASP A 47 -4.92 23.42 15.21
N GLY A 48 -5.30 22.35 14.51
CA GLY A 48 -4.93 22.09 13.12
C GLY A 48 -5.71 20.95 12.49
N THR A 49 -5.41 20.67 11.23
CA THR A 49 -6.00 19.57 10.44
C THR A 49 -4.88 18.79 9.77
N TYR A 50 -4.94 17.46 9.79
CA TYR A 50 -4.14 16.63 8.89
C TYR A 50 -4.80 16.57 7.52
N TRP A 51 -4.04 17.01 6.52
CA TRP A 51 -4.39 16.96 5.11
C TRP A 51 -3.58 15.87 4.42
N VAL A 52 -4.24 15.11 3.55
CA VAL A 52 -3.60 14.38 2.48
C VAL A 52 -3.55 15.28 1.25
N ILE A 53 -2.36 15.49 0.71
CA ILE A 53 -2.11 16.33 -0.46
C ILE A 53 -1.50 15.45 -1.54
N TRP A 54 -2.07 15.48 -2.75
CA TRP A 54 -1.47 14.89 -3.94
C TRP A 54 -0.57 15.90 -4.64
N ALA A 55 0.68 15.51 -4.88
CA ALA A 55 1.68 16.31 -5.58
C ALA A 55 2.11 15.60 -6.87
N ASP A 56 1.82 16.22 -8.01
CA ASP A 56 2.21 15.71 -9.33
C ASP A 56 3.65 16.07 -9.70
N ASP A 57 4.31 15.15 -10.40
CA ASP A 57 5.64 15.31 -11.02
C ASP A 57 6.68 15.96 -10.10
N VAL A 58 6.87 15.44 -8.90
CA VAL A 58 7.91 15.92 -7.98
C VAL A 58 9.28 15.43 -8.46
N PRO A 59 10.21 16.33 -8.85
CA PRO A 59 11.44 15.95 -9.55
C PRO A 59 12.31 14.92 -8.81
N ALA A 60 13.04 14.13 -9.59
CA ALA A 60 14.02 13.14 -9.12
C ALA A 60 15.00 13.75 -8.10
N PHE A 61 15.17 13.08 -6.96
CA PHE A 61 16.03 13.49 -5.84
C PHE A 61 15.93 15.00 -5.57
N GLY A 62 14.71 15.50 -5.38
CA GLY A 62 14.34 16.88 -5.63
C GLY A 62 13.19 17.41 -4.78
N PHE A 63 12.64 18.55 -5.17
CA PHE A 63 11.52 19.19 -4.49
C PHE A 63 10.59 19.95 -5.43
N LYS A 64 9.40 20.24 -4.91
CA LYS A 64 8.37 21.10 -5.46
C LYS A 64 7.71 21.81 -4.26
N LYS A 65 7.49 23.11 -4.36
CA LYS A 65 6.82 23.93 -3.35
C LYS A 65 5.38 24.21 -3.78
N TYR A 66 4.51 24.36 -2.79
CA TYR A 66 3.14 24.83 -2.96
C TYR A 66 2.89 26.01 -2.03
N LEU A 67 2.19 27.02 -2.53
CA LEU A 67 1.67 28.14 -1.75
C LEU A 67 0.28 27.79 -1.24
N VAL A 68 0.09 27.89 0.08
CA VAL A 68 -1.26 27.84 0.68
C VAL A 68 -1.93 29.20 0.45
N GLN A 69 -2.89 29.26 -0.47
CA GLN A 69 -3.70 30.44 -0.71
C GLN A 69 -5.07 30.25 -0.05
N VAL A 70 -5.27 30.86 1.13
CA VAL A 70 -6.57 30.86 1.82
C VAL A 70 -7.52 31.82 1.12
N GLU A 71 -8.77 31.41 0.92
CA GLU A 71 -9.80 32.23 0.28
C GLU A 71 -10.61 33.04 1.32
N ALA A 72 -10.82 34.33 1.05
CA ALA A 72 -11.34 35.27 2.04
C ALA A 72 -12.80 34.97 2.46
N ASP A 73 -13.67 34.71 1.50
CA ASP A 73 -15.13 34.79 1.71
C ASP A 73 -15.87 33.45 1.56
N ALA A 74 -15.18 32.37 1.17
CA ALA A 74 -15.76 31.05 0.97
C ALA A 74 -15.57 30.16 2.22
N PRO A 75 -16.63 29.82 2.96
CA PRO A 75 -16.56 28.83 4.03
C PRO A 75 -16.38 27.41 3.45
N GLU A 76 -15.62 26.59 4.16
CA GLU A 76 -15.41 25.18 3.82
C GLU A 76 -16.75 24.42 3.87
N GLN A 77 -17.18 23.88 2.72
CA GLN A 77 -18.32 22.97 2.69
C GLN A 77 -17.86 21.61 3.23
N MET A 78 -18.24 21.30 4.48
CA MET A 78 -18.13 19.94 4.98
C MET A 78 -19.02 19.02 4.13
N GLN A 79 -18.41 18.11 3.37
CA GLN A 79 -19.16 17.06 2.68
C GLN A 79 -19.75 16.13 3.73
N ASP A 80 -21.09 16.01 3.75
CA ASP A 80 -21.76 15.03 4.60
C ASP A 80 -21.36 13.61 4.19
N ARG A 81 -21.10 12.75 5.18
CA ARG A 81 -20.79 11.34 4.97
C ARG A 81 -22.03 10.62 4.46
N GLU A 82 -21.97 10.00 3.29
CA GLU A 82 -23.06 9.15 2.85
C GLU A 82 -23.12 7.90 3.73
N LYS A 83 -24.25 7.75 4.43
CA LYS A 83 -24.58 6.56 5.25
C LYS A 83 -25.45 5.56 4.49
N ASN A 84 -25.73 5.82 3.22
CA ASN A 84 -26.37 4.89 2.33
C ASN A 84 -25.34 3.81 1.94
N GLU A 85 -25.69 2.56 2.15
CA GLU A 85 -24.86 1.42 1.78
C GLU A 85 -24.71 1.35 0.25
N ILE A 86 -23.48 1.47 -0.24
CA ILE A 86 -23.18 1.35 -1.68
C ILE A 86 -22.65 -0.04 -2.02
N THR A 87 -23.03 -0.54 -3.19
CA THR A 87 -22.61 -1.85 -3.72
C THR A 87 -21.62 -1.75 -4.89
N THR A 88 -21.42 -0.55 -5.44
CA THR A 88 -20.48 -0.28 -6.55
C THR A 88 -20.05 1.18 -6.53
N PHE A 89 -18.77 1.46 -6.82
CA PHE A 89 -18.24 2.80 -7.06
C PHE A 89 -17.08 2.75 -8.07
N GLU A 90 -16.81 3.87 -8.74
CA GLU A 90 -15.82 3.90 -9.83
C GLU A 90 -15.15 5.25 -10.04
N ASN A 91 -13.98 5.22 -10.70
CA ASN A 91 -13.26 6.39 -11.19
C ASN A 91 -12.93 6.20 -12.69
N GLN A 92 -11.99 6.97 -13.24
CA GLN A 92 -11.61 6.83 -14.66
C GLN A 92 -10.87 5.53 -15.02
N TRP A 93 -10.24 4.84 -14.05
CA TRP A 93 -9.44 3.62 -14.28
C TRP A 93 -10.14 2.33 -13.85
N TYR A 94 -10.88 2.36 -12.75
CA TYR A 94 -11.46 1.17 -12.12
C TYR A 94 -12.95 1.34 -11.84
N ARG A 95 -13.66 0.21 -11.83
CA ARG A 95 -14.93 0.03 -11.13
C ARG A 95 -14.79 -1.07 -10.08
N ILE A 96 -15.15 -0.74 -8.85
CA ILE A 96 -15.14 -1.65 -7.70
C ILE A 96 -16.58 -2.08 -7.41
N SER A 97 -16.81 -3.39 -7.44
CA SER A 97 -18.02 -4.02 -6.91
C SER A 97 -17.75 -4.49 -5.48
N ILE A 98 -18.72 -4.30 -4.59
CA ILE A 98 -18.57 -4.55 -3.15
C ILE A 98 -19.39 -5.77 -2.75
N ASP A 99 -18.86 -6.56 -1.82
CA ASP A 99 -19.57 -7.57 -1.04
C ASP A 99 -19.74 -7.02 0.38
N THR A 100 -20.93 -6.50 0.71
CA THR A 100 -21.14 -5.79 1.98
C THR A 100 -21.39 -6.74 3.17
N GLU A 101 -21.82 -7.97 2.90
CA GLU A 101 -21.95 -9.04 3.91
C GLU A 101 -20.56 -9.49 4.40
N LYS A 102 -19.59 -9.65 3.49
CA LYS A 102 -18.19 -9.96 3.83
C LYS A 102 -17.34 -8.72 4.17
N GLY A 103 -17.76 -7.53 3.75
CA GLY A 103 -16.94 -6.31 3.82
C GLY A 103 -15.70 -6.41 2.94
N ALA A 104 -15.89 -6.81 1.68
CA ALA A 104 -14.82 -7.13 0.73
C ALA A 104 -15.13 -6.62 -0.68
N ILE A 105 -14.18 -6.76 -1.60
CA ILE A 105 -14.36 -6.42 -3.03
C ILE A 105 -14.75 -7.69 -3.80
N SER A 106 -15.96 -7.70 -4.34
CA SER A 106 -16.48 -8.79 -5.18
C SER A 106 -16.00 -8.73 -6.63
N GLY A 107 -15.55 -7.55 -7.10
CA GLY A 107 -14.96 -7.36 -8.43
C GLY A 107 -14.16 -6.06 -8.51
N LEU A 108 -13.05 -6.08 -9.25
CA LEU A 108 -12.19 -4.93 -9.54
C LEU A 108 -11.95 -4.89 -11.05
N TYR A 109 -12.78 -4.13 -11.76
CA TYR A 109 -12.73 -4.05 -13.21
C TYR A 109 -11.83 -2.91 -13.67
N ASP A 110 -10.74 -3.23 -14.37
CA ASP A 110 -9.86 -2.27 -15.04
C ASP A 110 -10.46 -1.84 -16.38
N LYS A 111 -10.79 -0.55 -16.49
CA LYS A 111 -11.44 0.06 -17.65
C LYS A 111 -10.47 0.30 -18.82
N GLU A 112 -9.18 0.43 -18.55
CA GLU A 112 -8.13 0.73 -19.54
C GLU A 112 -7.77 -0.53 -20.34
N ILE A 113 -7.62 -1.67 -19.64
CA ILE A 113 -7.34 -2.97 -20.27
C ILE A 113 -8.60 -3.83 -20.46
N ASN A 114 -9.78 -3.26 -20.18
CA ASN A 114 -11.10 -3.87 -20.35
C ASN A 114 -11.20 -5.27 -19.70
N LYS A 115 -10.84 -5.39 -18.42
CA LYS A 115 -10.66 -6.68 -17.75
C LYS A 115 -11.10 -6.68 -16.29
N GLU A 116 -11.83 -7.73 -15.90
CA GLU A 116 -12.05 -8.07 -14.49
C GLU A 116 -10.77 -8.66 -13.88
N LEU A 117 -10.30 -8.06 -12.79
CA LEU A 117 -9.05 -8.48 -12.12
C LEU A 117 -9.28 -9.50 -11.01
N VAL A 118 -10.50 -9.65 -10.48
CA VAL A 118 -10.85 -10.61 -9.43
C VAL A 118 -11.33 -11.93 -10.05
N ASP A 119 -10.92 -13.06 -9.47
CA ASP A 119 -11.50 -14.37 -9.75
C ASP A 119 -12.87 -14.48 -9.07
N PRO A 120 -14.00 -14.47 -9.81
CA PRO A 120 -15.33 -14.54 -9.20
C PRO A 120 -15.59 -15.87 -8.48
N LYS A 121 -14.84 -16.94 -8.83
CA LYS A 121 -14.97 -18.28 -8.26
C LYS A 121 -14.18 -18.49 -6.99
N ALA A 122 -13.36 -17.52 -6.57
CA ALA A 122 -12.60 -17.62 -5.33
C ALA A 122 -13.50 -17.69 -4.09
N GLU A 123 -13.13 -18.57 -3.16
CA GLU A 123 -13.73 -18.79 -1.84
C GLU A 123 -13.73 -17.50 -1.00
N TRP A 124 -12.58 -16.81 -1.04
CA TRP A 124 -12.30 -15.55 -0.36
C TRP A 124 -12.23 -14.41 -1.39
N LYS A 125 -12.85 -13.27 -1.09
CA LYS A 125 -12.96 -12.10 -1.97
C LYS A 125 -11.77 -11.14 -1.81
N LEU A 126 -11.63 -10.18 -2.72
CA LEU A 126 -10.48 -9.28 -2.69
C LEU A 126 -10.55 -8.35 -1.46
N GLY A 127 -9.47 -8.35 -0.67
CA GLY A 127 -9.39 -7.64 0.59
C GLY A 127 -10.08 -8.34 1.76
N GLU A 128 -10.67 -9.53 1.57
CA GLU A 128 -11.38 -10.25 2.63
C GLU A 128 -10.42 -10.71 3.74
N PHE A 129 -10.82 -10.47 4.98
CA PHE A 129 -10.10 -10.86 6.19
C PHE A 129 -10.40 -12.31 6.56
N ILE A 130 -9.35 -13.09 6.81
CA ILE A 130 -9.40 -14.49 7.21
C ILE A 130 -8.65 -14.64 8.52
N TYR A 131 -9.34 -15.09 9.57
CA TYR A 131 -8.71 -15.52 10.81
C TYR A 131 -8.57 -17.04 10.81
N GLU A 132 -7.36 -17.54 11.02
CA GLU A 132 -7.02 -18.96 11.10
C GLU A 132 -6.53 -19.30 12.51
N THR A 133 -6.97 -20.46 13.00
CA THR A 133 -6.55 -21.03 14.30
C THR A 133 -6.25 -22.51 14.12
N LEU A 134 -5.19 -23.03 14.76
CA LEU A 134 -4.85 -24.46 14.70
C LEU A 134 -5.31 -25.16 15.98
N GLY A 135 -5.80 -26.39 15.88
CA GLY A 135 -6.18 -27.18 17.05
C GLY A 135 -4.99 -27.73 17.86
N ASN A 136 -3.75 -27.53 17.40
CA ASN A 136 -2.50 -27.79 18.14
C ASN A 136 -1.29 -27.16 17.43
N ARG A 137 -0.22 -26.86 18.17
CA ARG A 137 1.05 -26.32 17.64
C ARG A 137 2.00 -27.40 17.11
N SER A 138 1.93 -28.62 17.66
CA SER A 138 2.81 -29.77 17.35
C SER A 138 2.76 -30.27 15.89
N GLN A 139 1.71 -29.97 15.13
CA GLN A 139 1.66 -30.27 13.70
C GLN A 139 2.71 -29.49 12.89
N MET A 140 3.03 -28.25 13.30
CA MET A 140 4.05 -27.43 12.64
C MET A 140 5.47 -28.01 12.85
N GLU A 141 5.75 -28.58 14.04
CA GLU A 141 6.97 -29.33 14.32
C GLU A 141 7.07 -30.58 13.43
N SER A 142 5.94 -31.27 13.28
CA SER A 142 5.79 -32.50 12.48
C SER A 142 5.75 -32.26 10.97
N LYS A 143 5.91 -31.01 10.51
CA LYS A 143 5.77 -30.58 9.11
C LYS A 143 4.45 -31.07 8.47
N LYS A 144 3.35 -30.73 9.13
CA LYS A 144 1.97 -31.01 8.69
C LYS A 144 1.06 -29.82 9.02
N LEU A 145 -0.05 -29.67 8.31
CA LEU A 145 -1.24 -29.04 8.89
C LEU A 145 -2.51 -29.72 8.37
N ASP A 146 -3.31 -30.30 9.27
CA ASP A 146 -4.64 -30.83 8.96
C ASP A 146 -5.70 -30.57 10.05
N ASN A 147 -5.31 -29.97 11.17
CA ASN A 147 -6.22 -29.55 12.24
C ASN A 147 -6.23 -28.01 12.36
N TYR A 148 -7.01 -27.35 11.50
CA TYR A 148 -7.16 -25.90 11.46
C TYR A 148 -8.60 -25.47 11.16
N LYS A 149 -8.97 -24.27 11.61
CA LYS A 149 -10.23 -23.56 11.32
C LYS A 149 -9.89 -22.23 10.68
N ARG A 150 -10.46 -21.93 9.51
CA ARG A 150 -10.49 -20.58 8.90
C ARG A 150 -11.88 -20.00 9.05
N GLN A 151 -11.97 -18.69 9.27
CA GLN A 151 -13.24 -17.98 9.40
C GLN A 151 -13.13 -16.52 8.94
N PRO A 152 -14.19 -15.96 8.34
CA PRO A 152 -14.29 -14.53 8.07
C PRO A 152 -14.51 -13.74 9.38
N LEU A 153 -14.81 -12.45 9.24
CA LEU A 153 -15.40 -11.64 10.31
C LEU A 153 -16.71 -12.27 10.80
N ASN A 154 -16.93 -12.31 12.12
CA ASN A 154 -18.15 -12.85 12.74
C ASN A 154 -19.38 -11.95 12.47
N LYS A 155 -19.15 -10.67 12.17
CA LYS A 155 -20.14 -9.67 11.78
C LYS A 155 -19.43 -8.55 11.03
N VAL A 156 -20.10 -7.97 10.04
CA VAL A 156 -19.66 -6.79 9.29
C VAL A 156 -20.77 -5.73 9.30
N TRP A 157 -20.42 -4.46 9.19
CA TRP A 157 -21.34 -3.40 8.78
C TRP A 157 -20.61 -2.24 8.08
N PHE A 158 -21.33 -1.59 7.17
CA PHE A 158 -20.93 -0.35 6.51
C PHE A 158 -20.88 0.82 7.52
N ASP A 159 -19.84 1.65 7.46
CA ASP A 159 -19.62 2.81 8.35
C ASP A 159 -19.84 4.15 7.60
N SER A 160 -19.31 4.28 6.39
CA SER A 160 -19.45 5.48 5.54
C SER A 160 -18.99 5.26 4.09
N TYR A 161 -19.61 5.97 3.15
CA TYR A 161 -19.01 6.36 1.87
C TYR A 161 -18.70 7.87 1.88
N GLU A 162 -17.55 8.26 1.32
CA GLU A 162 -17.13 9.65 1.13
C GLU A 162 -16.49 9.80 -0.25
N GLU A 163 -16.91 10.80 -1.03
CA GLU A 163 -16.18 11.22 -2.23
C GLU A 163 -15.18 12.32 -1.91
N GLY A 164 -14.02 12.33 -2.57
CA GLY A 164 -12.96 13.26 -2.22
C GLY A 164 -11.97 13.55 -3.35
N ALA A 165 -11.31 14.71 -3.27
CA ALA A 165 -10.45 15.19 -4.34
C ALA A 165 -9.26 14.26 -4.62
N VAL A 166 -8.69 13.63 -3.58
CA VAL A 166 -7.56 12.69 -3.72
C VAL A 166 -8.07 11.26 -3.94
N TRP A 167 -9.09 10.82 -3.18
CA TRP A 167 -9.76 9.53 -3.34
C TRP A 167 -11.23 9.54 -2.90
N ASN A 168 -12.03 8.66 -3.49
CA ASN A 168 -13.30 8.20 -2.90
C ASN A 168 -13.00 7.05 -1.94
N THR A 169 -13.76 6.92 -0.85
CA THR A 169 -13.49 5.92 0.19
C THR A 169 -14.75 5.29 0.77
N VAL A 170 -14.70 3.97 0.95
CA VAL A 170 -15.69 3.17 1.66
C VAL A 170 -15.07 2.61 2.94
N ARG A 171 -15.79 2.68 4.06
CA ARG A 171 -15.36 2.11 5.35
C ARG A 171 -16.34 1.07 5.86
N PHE A 172 -15.78 -0.02 6.38
CA PHE A 172 -16.46 -1.08 7.10
C PHE A 172 -15.89 -1.22 8.51
N ARG A 173 -16.73 -1.66 9.43
CA ARG A 173 -16.31 -2.22 10.72
C ARG A 173 -16.70 -3.69 10.77
N GLY A 174 -16.01 -4.44 11.63
CA GLY A 174 -16.38 -5.82 11.90
C GLY A 174 -16.03 -6.29 13.30
N ASN A 175 -16.54 -7.48 13.62
CA ASN A 175 -16.19 -8.23 14.81
C ASN A 175 -15.37 -9.47 14.38
N THR A 176 -14.35 -9.83 15.15
CA THR A 176 -13.60 -11.07 14.97
C THR A 176 -13.14 -11.63 16.31
N GLU A 177 -13.12 -12.95 16.46
CA GLU A 177 -12.51 -13.66 17.59
C GLU A 177 -11.04 -13.24 17.88
N ALA A 178 -10.36 -12.64 16.90
CA ALA A 178 -9.00 -12.11 17.00
C ALA A 178 -8.88 -10.71 17.65
N ALA A 179 -9.98 -9.98 17.82
CA ALA A 179 -10.00 -8.61 18.35
C ALA A 179 -10.36 -8.57 19.85
N ASN A 180 -10.00 -7.47 20.54
CA ASN A 180 -10.35 -7.26 21.95
C ASN A 180 -11.85 -7.05 22.21
N GLY A 181 -12.64 -6.70 21.18
CA GLY A 181 -14.06 -6.41 21.30
C GLY A 181 -14.72 -5.96 19.99
N ASP A 182 -16.02 -5.71 20.07
CA ASP A 182 -16.89 -5.34 18.94
C ASP A 182 -16.47 -4.03 18.27
N GLY A 183 -16.43 -4.02 16.93
CA GLY A 183 -16.11 -2.82 16.13
C GLY A 183 -14.66 -2.33 16.23
N LEU A 184 -13.78 -3.10 16.89
CA LEU A 184 -12.33 -2.84 16.99
C LEU A 184 -11.52 -3.46 15.83
N TYR A 185 -12.20 -3.92 14.77
CA TYR A 185 -11.62 -4.13 13.45
C TYR A 185 -12.28 -3.16 12.46
N THR A 186 -11.47 -2.48 11.65
CA THR A 186 -11.96 -1.61 10.57
C THR A 186 -11.21 -1.84 9.27
N PHE A 187 -11.92 -1.74 8.14
CA PHE A 187 -11.38 -1.87 6.80
C PHE A 187 -11.83 -0.69 5.93
N GLU A 188 -10.90 -0.08 5.23
CA GLU A 188 -11.11 1.08 4.36
C GLU A 188 -10.59 0.79 2.94
N ILE A 189 -11.47 0.93 1.95
CA ILE A 189 -11.13 0.89 0.52
C ILE A 189 -10.99 2.33 0.04
N ARG A 190 -9.84 2.71 -0.51
CA ARG A 190 -9.58 4.06 -1.08
C ARG A 190 -9.33 3.94 -2.58
N LEU A 191 -10.23 4.49 -3.39
CA LEU A 191 -10.14 4.53 -4.85
C LEU A 191 -9.62 5.91 -5.29
N PHE A 192 -8.38 5.98 -5.81
CA PHE A 192 -7.69 7.25 -6.02
C PHE A 192 -8.23 8.00 -7.25
N ASN A 193 -8.58 9.28 -7.07
CA ASN A 193 -9.02 10.19 -8.13
C ASN A 193 -7.84 10.97 -8.75
N THR A 194 -6.63 10.44 -8.60
CA THR A 194 -5.35 11.14 -8.82
C THR A 194 -4.28 10.23 -9.45
N GLY A 195 -4.32 8.93 -9.20
CA GLY A 195 -3.50 7.93 -9.88
C GLY A 195 -4.21 6.58 -9.98
N LYS A 196 -3.76 5.72 -10.90
CA LYS A 196 -4.32 4.38 -11.11
C LYS A 196 -4.00 3.46 -9.93
N ARG A 197 -4.78 3.56 -8.86
CA ARG A 197 -4.48 2.97 -7.55
C ARG A 197 -5.75 2.68 -6.75
N VAL A 198 -5.75 1.55 -6.05
CA VAL A 198 -6.67 1.25 -4.94
C VAL A 198 -5.82 0.93 -3.71
N ASP A 199 -6.06 1.59 -2.58
CA ASP A 199 -5.49 1.17 -1.29
C ASP A 199 -6.54 0.44 -0.47
N LEU A 200 -6.09 -0.65 0.17
CA LEU A 200 -6.82 -1.42 1.15
C LEU A 200 -6.15 -1.19 2.51
N ALA A 201 -6.75 -0.39 3.38
CA ALA A 201 -6.21 -0.05 4.69
C ALA A 201 -7.00 -0.73 5.82
N TYR A 202 -6.30 -1.20 6.84
CA TYR A 202 -6.81 -2.06 7.90
C TYR A 202 -6.35 -1.58 9.26
N PHE A 203 -7.23 -1.67 10.26
CA PHE A 203 -6.89 -1.55 11.67
C PHE A 203 -7.50 -2.73 12.45
N ILE A 204 -6.78 -3.22 13.45
CA ILE A 204 -7.34 -4.10 14.48
C ILE A 204 -6.76 -3.75 15.86
N GLU A 205 -7.60 -3.73 16.89
CA GLU A 205 -7.13 -3.88 18.27
C GLU A 205 -6.99 -5.39 18.57
N LYS A 206 -5.81 -5.92 18.24
CA LYS A 206 -5.49 -7.35 18.31
C LYS A 206 -5.52 -7.82 19.76
N LYS A 207 -6.26 -8.90 20.00
CA LYS A 207 -6.30 -9.62 21.27
C LYS A 207 -5.05 -10.47 21.48
N MET A 208 -4.54 -10.50 22.71
CA MET A 208 -3.48 -11.41 23.10
C MET A 208 -3.95 -12.87 23.02
N VAL A 209 -3.30 -13.65 22.17
CA VAL A 209 -3.57 -15.09 21.96
C VAL A 209 -2.22 -15.81 21.88
N ILE A 210 -2.03 -16.83 22.74
CA ILE A 210 -0.82 -17.67 22.78
C ILE A 210 -0.98 -19.00 22.03
N GLU A 211 -2.23 -19.38 21.75
CA GLU A 211 -2.55 -20.53 20.91
C GLU A 211 -2.24 -20.21 19.44
N PRO A 212 -1.90 -21.23 18.62
CA PRO A 212 -1.44 -21.00 17.25
C PRO A 212 -2.54 -20.38 16.36
N GLU A 213 -2.30 -19.14 15.91
CA GLU A 213 -3.18 -18.30 15.12
C GLU A 213 -2.46 -17.60 13.94
N GLY A 214 -3.24 -17.16 12.96
CA GLY A 214 -2.80 -16.32 11.84
C GLY A 214 -3.93 -15.47 11.27
N ILE A 215 -3.61 -14.28 10.78
CA ILE A 215 -4.51 -13.41 10.02
C ILE A 215 -4.00 -13.35 8.58
N TYR A 216 -4.90 -13.54 7.62
CA TYR A 216 -4.63 -13.37 6.19
C TYR A 216 -5.59 -12.35 5.57
N ILE A 217 -5.11 -11.65 4.55
CA ILE A 217 -5.92 -10.86 3.63
C ILE A 217 -5.85 -11.51 2.25
N ALA A 218 -7.01 -11.78 1.62
CA ALA A 218 -7.08 -12.45 0.32
C ALA A 218 -6.96 -11.50 -0.87
N PHE A 219 -6.18 -11.90 -1.87
CA PHE A 219 -6.00 -11.21 -3.15
C PHE A 219 -6.18 -12.21 -4.31
N PRO A 220 -7.44 -12.61 -4.60
CA PRO A 220 -7.77 -13.65 -5.58
C PRO A 220 -7.70 -13.10 -7.02
N PHE A 221 -6.53 -12.65 -7.46
CA PHE A 221 -6.39 -12.03 -8.78
C PHE A 221 -6.44 -13.05 -9.93
N ALA A 222 -7.09 -12.67 -11.04
CA ALA A 222 -7.33 -13.52 -12.20
C ALA A 222 -6.40 -13.18 -13.38
N LEU A 223 -5.36 -13.99 -13.61
CA LEU A 223 -4.52 -13.91 -14.81
C LEU A 223 -4.27 -15.30 -15.40
N GLU A 224 -4.80 -15.55 -16.60
CA GLU A 224 -4.52 -16.76 -17.36
C GLU A 224 -3.01 -16.86 -17.65
N ASN A 225 -2.39 -18.00 -17.35
CA ASN A 225 -0.95 -18.25 -17.46
C ASN A 225 -0.04 -17.29 -16.66
N GLY A 226 -0.60 -16.53 -15.70
CA GLY A 226 0.14 -15.58 -14.87
C GLY A 226 1.16 -16.25 -13.94
N GLN A 227 2.25 -15.54 -13.63
CA GLN A 227 3.36 -16.05 -12.82
C GLN A 227 3.52 -15.28 -11.52
N LEU A 228 3.18 -15.93 -10.40
CA LEU A 228 3.43 -15.39 -9.07
C LEU A 228 4.92 -15.48 -8.69
N ALA A 229 5.41 -14.40 -8.09
CA ALA A 229 6.83 -14.09 -7.99
C ALA A 229 7.00 -12.86 -7.09
N PHE A 230 8.19 -12.59 -6.53
CA PHE A 230 8.40 -11.55 -5.51
C PHE A 230 9.83 -10.95 -5.40
N ASP A 231 9.98 -9.81 -4.71
CA ASP A 231 11.20 -8.99 -4.54
C ASP A 231 12.03 -9.30 -3.25
N VAL A 232 13.28 -9.74 -3.37
CA VAL A 232 14.13 -10.13 -2.22
C VAL A 232 15.43 -9.32 -2.14
N GLN A 233 16.28 -9.63 -1.14
CA GLN A 233 17.62 -9.06 -1.05
C GLN A 233 18.42 -9.30 -2.35
N GLY A 234 18.70 -8.24 -3.09
CA GLY A 234 19.40 -8.28 -4.38
C GLY A 234 18.49 -8.15 -5.61
N GLY A 235 17.17 -8.24 -5.46
CA GLY A 235 16.19 -8.11 -6.55
C GLY A 235 15.24 -9.31 -6.64
N GLU A 236 14.79 -9.62 -7.85
CA GLU A 236 13.44 -10.14 -8.09
C GLU A 236 13.42 -11.66 -8.42
N ILE A 237 12.64 -12.51 -7.74
CA ILE A 237 12.58 -14.00 -7.92
C ILE A 237 11.17 -14.59 -8.15
N LYS A 238 11.00 -15.58 -9.04
CA LYS A 238 9.73 -16.31 -9.26
C LYS A 238 9.44 -17.31 -8.14
N ALA A 239 8.20 -17.34 -7.66
CA ALA A 239 7.77 -18.29 -6.63
C ALA A 239 7.83 -19.73 -7.18
N GLY A 240 8.48 -20.62 -6.44
CA GLY A 240 8.75 -22.00 -6.84
C GLY A 240 9.71 -22.21 -8.01
N ILE A 241 10.28 -21.16 -8.62
CA ILE A 241 11.12 -21.28 -9.83
C ILE A 241 12.52 -20.70 -9.66
N ASP A 242 12.66 -19.46 -9.21
CA ASP A 242 13.98 -18.81 -9.02
C ASP A 242 14.48 -18.93 -7.56
N GLN A 243 13.82 -19.74 -6.74
CA GLN A 243 14.15 -19.94 -5.33
C GLN A 243 15.35 -20.88 -5.15
N ILE A 244 16.17 -20.62 -4.13
CA ILE A 244 17.31 -21.48 -3.78
C ILE A 244 16.77 -22.88 -3.41
N PRO A 245 17.25 -23.98 -4.03
CA PRO A 245 16.79 -25.33 -3.71
C PRO A 245 16.92 -25.65 -2.22
N GLY A 246 15.81 -26.08 -1.60
CA GLY A 246 15.73 -26.35 -0.16
C GLY A 246 15.29 -25.17 0.71
N SER A 247 15.05 -23.99 0.15
CA SER A 247 14.34 -22.89 0.84
C SER A 247 12.83 -23.15 0.94
N SER A 248 12.10 -22.31 1.71
CA SER A 248 10.64 -22.43 1.86
C SER A 248 9.92 -21.91 0.62
N ASN A 249 9.06 -22.73 0.01
CA ASN A 249 8.18 -22.31 -1.09
C ASN A 249 6.77 -21.93 -0.63
N ASP A 250 6.43 -22.13 0.66
CA ASP A 250 5.07 -22.03 1.17
C ASP A 250 4.73 -20.62 1.68
N TRP A 251 5.70 -19.97 2.34
CA TRP A 251 5.65 -18.57 2.74
C TRP A 251 6.99 -17.91 2.42
N ASN A 252 6.94 -16.68 1.93
CA ASN A 252 8.12 -15.98 1.41
C ASN A 252 8.20 -14.58 2.02
N THR A 253 9.33 -14.25 2.64
CA THR A 253 9.69 -12.87 3.03
C THR A 253 10.28 -12.12 1.84
N VAL A 254 9.88 -10.87 1.69
CA VAL A 254 10.01 -10.03 0.49
C VAL A 254 10.24 -8.58 0.94
N GLN A 255 10.59 -7.65 0.04
CA GLN A 255 10.93 -6.26 0.41
C GLN A 255 9.81 -5.22 0.18
N ASN A 256 9.46 -4.83 -1.06
CA ASN A 256 8.75 -3.55 -1.26
C ASN A 256 7.37 -3.55 -1.99
N TYR A 257 7.21 -4.26 -3.13
CA TYR A 257 6.24 -3.84 -4.16
C TYR A 257 4.90 -4.66 -4.22
N ALA A 258 4.03 -4.70 -5.27
CA ALA A 258 2.81 -5.58 -5.37
C ALA A 258 2.30 -6.04 -6.80
N ARG A 259 2.38 -7.35 -7.16
CA ARG A 259 2.13 -7.86 -8.54
C ARG A 259 1.89 -9.38 -8.74
N LEU A 260 0.78 -9.65 -9.43
CA LEU A 260 0.60 -10.77 -10.36
C LEU A 260 0.73 -10.22 -11.78
N SER A 261 1.79 -10.59 -12.52
CA SER A 261 1.86 -10.41 -13.97
C SER A 261 2.56 -11.61 -14.59
N ASN A 262 3.27 -11.43 -15.72
CA ASN A 262 4.35 -12.33 -16.10
C ASN A 262 5.69 -11.88 -15.44
N SER A 263 5.63 -11.40 -14.18
CA SER A 263 6.70 -11.10 -13.21
C SER A 263 6.08 -10.56 -11.87
N LYS A 264 6.82 -9.89 -10.96
CA LYS A 264 7.01 -10.32 -9.55
C LYS A 264 6.91 -9.26 -8.40
N GLU A 265 6.22 -9.52 -7.24
CA GLU A 265 6.19 -8.87 -5.86
C GLU A 265 5.45 -9.68 -4.71
N THR A 266 5.49 -9.54 -3.35
CA THR A 266 5.37 -8.41 -2.35
C THR A 266 5.64 -8.83 -0.83
N PRO A 267 6.08 -7.96 0.14
CA PRO A 267 6.49 -8.14 1.56
C PRO A 267 6.43 -9.48 2.36
N LEU A 268 5.27 -10.06 2.69
CA LEU A 268 5.20 -11.43 3.25
C LEU A 268 3.93 -12.11 2.74
N MET A 269 4.14 -13.08 1.87
CA MET A 269 3.07 -13.64 1.04
C MET A 269 3.12 -15.16 0.93
N GLN A 270 1.93 -15.72 0.81
CA GLN A 270 1.70 -17.07 0.33
C GLN A 270 1.08 -17.00 -1.07
N PHE A 271 1.62 -17.79 -2.00
CA PHE A 271 1.35 -17.69 -3.43
C PHE A 271 0.62 -18.95 -3.95
N GLY A 272 -0.49 -18.73 -4.65
CA GLY A 272 -1.34 -19.77 -5.22
C GLY A 272 -2.22 -20.52 -4.23
N GLY A 273 -2.31 -20.05 -2.99
CA GLY A 273 -3.05 -20.69 -1.90
C GLY A 273 -2.52 -20.25 -0.52
N ILE A 274 -3.28 -20.59 0.53
CA ILE A 274 -2.76 -20.56 1.91
C ILE A 274 -2.02 -21.90 2.13
N ASN A 275 -0.71 -21.87 1.92
CA ASN A 275 0.20 -23.01 1.89
C ASN A 275 0.74 -23.42 3.27
N THR A 276 0.32 -22.78 4.37
CA THR A 276 0.67 -23.17 5.75
C THR A 276 0.34 -24.65 5.98
N GLY A 277 1.34 -25.53 5.90
CA GLY A 277 1.16 -26.98 6.00
C GLY A 277 1.56 -27.83 4.78
N ARG A 278 1.91 -27.23 3.64
CA ARG A 278 2.13 -27.95 2.37
C ARG A 278 3.46 -28.72 2.31
N TYR A 279 4.55 -28.13 2.81
CA TYR A 279 5.89 -28.73 3.04
C TYR A 279 6.50 -29.51 1.86
N LYS A 280 6.10 -29.19 0.62
CA LYS A 280 6.50 -29.89 -0.60
C LYS A 280 7.65 -29.17 -1.29
N ALA A 281 8.86 -29.73 -1.19
CA ALA A 281 10.04 -29.18 -1.85
C ALA A 281 9.84 -29.03 -3.37
N GLY A 282 10.19 -27.87 -3.93
CA GLY A 282 10.01 -27.58 -5.36
C GLY A 282 8.57 -27.35 -5.81
N ALA A 283 7.61 -27.19 -4.88
CA ALA A 283 6.24 -26.84 -5.26
C ALA A 283 6.14 -25.42 -5.84
N THR A 284 5.37 -25.29 -6.91
CA THR A 284 4.96 -24.02 -7.52
C THR A 284 3.64 -23.53 -6.89
N PRO A 285 3.21 -22.28 -7.16
CA PRO A 285 1.83 -21.85 -6.93
C PRO A 285 0.82 -22.75 -7.66
N GLU A 286 -0.34 -23.00 -7.04
CA GLU A 286 -1.43 -23.82 -7.63
C GLU A 286 -2.52 -22.97 -8.31
N THR A 287 -2.70 -21.73 -7.84
CA THR A 287 -3.51 -20.69 -8.50
C THR A 287 -2.70 -19.40 -8.69
N THR A 288 -3.35 -18.35 -9.21
CA THR A 288 -2.82 -16.99 -9.26
C THR A 288 -3.25 -16.11 -8.07
N HIS A 289 -3.91 -16.68 -7.07
CA HIS A 289 -4.29 -15.98 -5.84
C HIS A 289 -3.08 -15.68 -4.96
N ILE A 290 -3.10 -14.55 -4.27
CA ILE A 290 -2.08 -14.10 -3.32
C ILE A 290 -2.74 -13.96 -1.93
N TYR A 291 -2.04 -14.31 -0.86
CA TYR A 291 -2.52 -14.13 0.52
C TYR A 291 -1.50 -13.37 1.35
N GLY A 292 -1.87 -12.14 1.73
CA GLY A 292 -1.09 -11.28 2.63
C GLY A 292 -1.18 -11.79 4.05
N TRP A 293 -0.06 -11.93 4.73
CA TRP A 293 0.04 -12.59 6.03
C TRP A 293 0.56 -11.63 7.11
N PRO A 294 -0.20 -10.58 7.48
CA PRO A 294 0.28 -9.51 8.35
C PRO A 294 0.61 -9.95 9.77
N MET A 295 -0.04 -11.01 10.28
CA MET A 295 0.14 -11.52 11.65
C MET A 295 0.05 -13.04 11.69
N ASN A 296 0.95 -13.68 12.41
CA ASN A 296 0.83 -15.06 12.89
C ASN A 296 1.82 -15.33 14.02
N ASN A 297 1.50 -16.31 14.87
CA ASN A 297 2.37 -16.75 15.97
C ASN A 297 2.79 -18.23 15.84
N TYR A 298 2.63 -18.89 14.68
CA TYR A 298 2.74 -20.35 14.49
C TYR A 298 4.10 -20.98 14.81
N TRP A 299 5.11 -20.15 15.07
CA TRP A 299 6.50 -20.54 15.24
C TRP A 299 6.69 -21.55 16.38
N VAL A 300 7.50 -22.58 16.12
CA VAL A 300 7.82 -23.69 17.04
C VAL A 300 9.20 -23.53 17.67
N THR A 301 9.77 -22.33 17.58
CA THR A 301 11.08 -21.93 18.10
C THR A 301 10.97 -20.52 18.69
N ASN A 302 12.06 -20.01 19.28
CA ASN A 302 12.15 -18.91 20.26
C ASN A 302 11.70 -17.50 19.80
N PHE A 303 10.51 -17.37 19.23
CA PHE A 303 9.82 -16.11 18.92
C PHE A 303 8.79 -15.79 20.01
N ASN A 304 8.22 -14.58 20.01
CA ASN A 304 7.11 -14.28 20.90
C ASN A 304 5.89 -15.15 20.54
N ALA A 305 5.20 -15.67 21.55
CA ALA A 305 4.07 -16.58 21.36
C ALA A 305 2.76 -15.84 21.02
N GLU A 306 2.74 -14.52 21.06
CA GLU A 306 1.55 -13.69 20.88
C GLU A 306 1.85 -12.39 20.12
N GLN A 307 0.80 -11.76 19.60
CA GLN A 307 0.79 -10.39 19.10
C GLN A 307 -0.49 -9.72 19.61
N HIS A 308 -0.41 -8.51 20.18
CA HIS A 308 -1.56 -7.79 20.74
C HIS A 308 -1.40 -6.26 20.67
N GLY A 309 -2.51 -5.53 20.83
CA GLY A 309 -2.57 -4.06 20.78
C GLY A 309 -3.13 -3.53 19.47
N GLY A 310 -3.12 -2.21 19.30
CA GLY A 310 -3.56 -1.55 18.07
C GLY A 310 -2.53 -1.71 16.96
N PHE A 311 -2.94 -2.29 15.83
CA PHE A 311 -2.12 -2.44 14.62
C PHE A 311 -2.83 -1.83 13.42
N GLU A 312 -2.06 -1.16 12.56
CA GLU A 312 -2.48 -0.66 11.26
C GLU A 312 -1.61 -1.29 10.16
N TRP A 313 -2.21 -1.66 9.03
CA TRP A 313 -1.49 -2.06 7.82
C TRP A 313 -2.27 -1.70 6.56
N SER A 314 -1.58 -1.63 5.42
CA SER A 314 -2.22 -1.31 4.14
C SER A 314 -1.56 -2.03 2.97
N TYR A 315 -2.34 -2.33 1.94
CA TYR A 315 -1.87 -2.84 0.66
C TYR A 315 -2.30 -1.90 -0.47
N SER A 316 -1.39 -1.61 -1.39
CA SER A 316 -1.65 -0.80 -2.58
C SER A 316 -1.72 -1.68 -3.81
N ILE A 317 -2.78 -1.52 -4.60
CA ILE A 317 -3.09 -2.29 -5.80
C ILE A 317 -3.07 -1.36 -7.03
N SER A 318 -2.46 -1.82 -8.10
CA SER A 318 -2.49 -1.20 -9.43
C SER A 318 -2.44 -2.27 -10.53
N SER A 319 -2.61 -1.88 -11.78
CA SER A 319 -2.60 -2.77 -12.95
C SER A 319 -2.20 -2.02 -14.22
N ALA A 320 -1.46 -2.70 -15.10
CA ALA A 320 -0.98 -2.16 -16.36
C ALA A 320 -1.16 -3.18 -17.49
N ALA A 321 -1.26 -2.69 -18.73
CA ALA A 321 -1.23 -3.54 -19.92
C ALA A 321 0.16 -4.20 -20.12
N GLU A 322 1.23 -3.50 -19.74
CA GLU A 322 2.61 -3.94 -19.95
C GLU A 322 3.23 -4.65 -18.73
N ASN A 323 4.02 -5.69 -19.01
CA ASN A 323 4.75 -6.47 -18.02
C ASN A 323 6.09 -5.81 -17.64
N SER A 324 6.04 -4.62 -17.03
CA SER A 324 7.23 -3.81 -16.75
C SER A 324 7.76 -3.98 -15.31
N GLN A 325 8.90 -4.67 -15.18
CA GLN A 325 9.67 -4.79 -13.93
C GLN A 325 10.07 -3.44 -13.33
N THR A 326 10.42 -2.46 -14.18
CA THR A 326 10.78 -1.10 -13.73
C THR A 326 9.58 -0.34 -13.20
N ALA A 327 8.41 -0.40 -13.88
CA ALA A 327 7.20 0.28 -13.41
C ALA A 327 6.73 -0.28 -12.07
N ALA A 328 6.76 -1.61 -11.94
CA ALA A 328 6.54 -2.32 -10.69
C ALA A 328 7.51 -1.85 -9.59
N THR A 329 8.82 -1.90 -9.83
CA THR A 329 9.85 -1.47 -8.84
C THR A 329 9.58 -0.05 -8.37
N ARG A 330 9.22 0.86 -9.28
CA ARG A 330 8.87 2.23 -8.95
C ARG A 330 7.62 2.30 -8.06
N PHE A 331 6.48 1.75 -8.49
CA PHE A 331 5.24 1.71 -7.69
C PHE A 331 5.49 1.20 -6.25
N GLY A 332 6.36 0.22 -6.12
CA GLY A 332 6.93 -0.24 -4.86
C GLY A 332 7.57 0.79 -3.95
N TRP A 333 8.74 1.26 -4.40
CA TRP A 333 9.54 2.23 -3.67
C TRP A 333 8.77 3.53 -3.44
N GLU A 334 7.85 3.88 -4.34
CA GLU A 334 6.96 5.04 -4.21
C GLU A 334 5.98 4.92 -3.04
N ASN A 335 5.49 3.70 -2.75
CA ASN A 335 4.63 3.40 -1.62
C ASN A 335 5.42 3.27 -0.30
N MET A 336 6.58 2.65 -0.33
CA MET A 336 7.42 2.46 0.86
C MET A 336 8.19 3.71 1.28
N VAL A 337 8.46 4.64 0.37
CA VAL A 337 9.18 5.90 0.64
C VAL A 337 8.23 7.09 0.45
N PRO A 338 7.67 7.67 1.54
CA PRO A 338 6.79 8.83 1.43
C PRO A 338 7.55 10.08 0.96
N PHE A 339 6.83 11.07 0.41
CA PHE A 339 7.41 12.39 0.26
C PHE A 339 7.64 13.03 1.64
N LEU A 340 8.85 13.55 1.88
CA LEU A 340 9.10 14.36 3.07
C LEU A 340 8.47 15.74 2.86
N SER A 341 7.59 16.16 3.77
CA SER A 341 6.85 17.42 3.71
C SER A 341 7.20 18.33 4.89
N ARG A 342 6.98 19.64 4.73
CA ARG A 342 7.09 20.63 5.81
C ARG A 342 6.30 21.88 5.45
N VAL A 343 5.36 22.26 6.31
CA VAL A 343 4.72 23.57 6.24
C VAL A 343 5.69 24.63 6.76
N LEU A 344 5.74 25.78 6.10
CA LEU A 344 6.50 26.96 6.53
C LEU A 344 5.55 28.17 6.51
N PRO A 345 5.56 29.03 7.55
CA PRO A 345 4.79 30.26 7.52
C PRO A 345 5.34 31.22 6.46
N GLY A 346 4.46 32.07 5.90
CA GLY A 346 4.87 33.08 4.92
C GLY A 346 5.79 34.14 5.55
N GLY A 347 6.98 34.33 4.98
CA GLY A 347 7.93 35.36 5.42
C GLY A 347 9.36 35.12 4.93
N GLY A 348 10.17 36.19 4.94
CA GLY A 348 11.56 36.17 4.46
C GLY A 348 11.70 36.33 2.94
N SER A 349 12.94 36.31 2.44
CA SER A 349 13.26 36.58 1.02
C SER A 349 12.90 35.43 0.07
N GLY A 350 12.63 34.24 0.59
CA GLY A 350 12.51 33.02 -0.19
C GLY A 350 13.84 32.52 -0.79
N GLY A 351 13.84 31.26 -1.22
CA GLY A 351 14.85 30.70 -2.11
C GLY A 351 14.25 30.56 -3.51
N GLY A 352 14.84 31.22 -4.51
CA GLY A 352 14.19 31.54 -5.81
C GLY A 352 13.95 30.40 -6.82
N LYS A 353 14.12 29.13 -6.44
CA LYS A 353 13.58 27.97 -7.19
C LYS A 353 12.35 27.47 -6.44
N ALA A 354 11.16 27.38 -7.05
CA ALA A 354 10.04 26.69 -6.40
C ALA A 354 10.11 25.17 -6.54
N GLU A 355 10.74 24.68 -7.60
CA GLU A 355 10.96 23.25 -7.84
C GLU A 355 12.33 22.94 -8.43
N GLY A 356 12.64 21.65 -8.50
CA GLY A 356 13.77 21.11 -9.26
C GLY A 356 14.39 19.87 -8.62
N PRO A 357 15.19 19.10 -9.39
CA PRO A 357 16.10 18.12 -8.83
C PRO A 357 17.19 18.81 -8.00
N LEU A 358 17.66 18.14 -6.95
CA LEU A 358 18.95 18.44 -6.31
C LEU A 358 20.08 17.63 -6.98
N ILE A 359 19.74 16.48 -7.57
CA ILE A 359 20.62 15.70 -8.44
C ILE A 359 19.80 15.14 -9.60
N SER A 360 20.25 15.40 -10.82
CA SER A 360 19.71 14.90 -12.10
C SER A 360 20.67 13.92 -12.77
N GLY A 361 20.28 13.27 -13.87
CA GLY A 361 21.13 12.35 -14.63
C GLY A 361 21.14 10.90 -14.13
N TRP A 362 20.11 10.51 -13.37
CA TRP A 362 19.88 9.14 -12.93
C TRP A 362 19.33 8.25 -14.07
N PRO A 363 19.89 7.04 -14.31
CA PRO A 363 19.33 6.09 -15.27
C PRO A 363 18.01 5.48 -14.78
N GLU A 364 17.12 5.16 -15.73
CA GLU A 364 15.77 4.70 -15.43
C GLU A 364 15.67 3.36 -14.68
N ASN A 365 16.66 2.50 -14.87
CA ASN A 365 16.79 1.15 -14.30
C ASN A 365 17.71 1.09 -13.06
N ILE A 366 18.10 2.25 -12.53
CA ILE A 366 18.87 2.38 -11.29
C ILE A 366 17.95 2.85 -10.17
N VAL A 367 18.01 2.18 -9.03
CA VAL A 367 17.36 2.59 -7.78
C VAL A 367 18.43 3.09 -6.79
N LEU A 368 18.21 4.26 -6.22
CA LEU A 368 18.98 4.84 -5.12
C LEU A 368 18.50 4.22 -3.80
N VAL A 369 19.23 3.22 -3.32
CA VAL A 369 18.92 2.45 -2.10
C VAL A 369 19.17 3.28 -0.84
N SER A 370 20.22 4.10 -0.83
CA SER A 370 20.44 5.09 0.23
C SER A 370 21.38 6.22 -0.22
N ALA A 371 21.19 7.40 0.37
CA ALA A 371 22.07 8.55 0.22
C ALA A 371 22.47 9.06 1.62
N MET A 372 23.76 9.35 1.82
CA MET A 372 24.27 9.94 3.07
C MET A 372 25.34 11.00 2.77
N PRO A 373 25.51 12.04 3.60
CA PRO A 373 26.66 12.93 3.50
C PRO A 373 27.95 12.15 3.75
N GLY A 374 29.03 12.52 3.06
CA GLY A 374 30.36 12.03 3.38
C GLY A 374 30.85 12.56 4.73
N THR A 375 31.79 11.84 5.35
CA THR A 375 32.41 12.23 6.63
C THR A 375 33.22 13.53 6.57
N ASP A 376 33.47 14.05 5.37
CA ASP A 376 34.12 15.34 5.11
C ASP A 376 33.14 16.53 5.10
N GLY A 377 31.83 16.28 5.13
CA GLY A 377 30.78 17.30 5.02
C GLY A 377 30.71 18.01 3.66
N LYS A 378 31.38 17.48 2.63
CA LYS A 378 31.51 18.10 1.29
C LYS A 378 31.13 17.16 0.15
N SER A 379 31.18 15.85 0.39
CA SER A 379 30.78 14.79 -0.54
C SER A 379 29.43 14.17 -0.13
N ALA A 380 28.88 13.33 -1.00
CA ALA A 380 27.75 12.47 -0.69
C ALA A 380 28.04 11.05 -1.21
N VAL A 381 27.63 10.05 -0.43
CA VAL A 381 27.78 8.62 -0.76
C VAL A 381 26.41 8.10 -1.18
N PHE A 382 26.35 7.54 -2.39
CA PHE A 382 25.13 6.93 -2.95
C PHE A 382 25.32 5.43 -3.08
N HIS A 383 24.44 4.67 -2.42
CA HIS A 383 24.29 3.24 -2.66
C HIS A 383 23.20 3.06 -3.71
N VAL A 384 23.56 2.51 -4.87
CA VAL A 384 22.68 2.30 -6.02
C VAL A 384 22.61 0.82 -6.39
N ARG A 385 21.46 0.38 -6.93
CA ARG A 385 21.20 -0.97 -7.43
C ARG A 385 20.61 -0.89 -8.84
N GLU A 386 21.05 -1.76 -9.74
CA GLU A 386 20.39 -1.98 -11.04
C GLU A 386 19.28 -3.03 -10.85
N THR A 387 18.10 -2.80 -11.41
CA THR A 387 16.91 -3.63 -11.13
C THR A 387 16.17 -4.15 -12.37
N ALA A 388 16.71 -3.96 -13.58
CA ALA A 388 16.08 -4.39 -14.84
C ALA A 388 16.92 -5.39 -15.65
N GLY A 389 18.09 -5.81 -15.16
CA GLY A 389 19.03 -6.69 -15.85
C GLY A 389 19.74 -6.02 -17.04
N LYS A 390 19.82 -4.68 -17.07
CA LYS A 390 20.28 -3.90 -18.23
C LYS A 390 21.51 -3.05 -17.89
N PRO A 391 22.48 -2.89 -18.81
CA PRO A 391 23.57 -1.93 -18.64
C PRO A 391 23.03 -0.50 -18.43
N ALA A 392 23.63 0.25 -17.49
CA ALA A 392 23.28 1.63 -17.18
C ALA A 392 24.52 2.51 -17.14
N GLN A 393 24.42 3.75 -17.62
CA GLN A 393 25.49 4.76 -17.51
C GLN A 393 25.00 5.92 -16.64
N ILE A 394 25.56 6.03 -15.43
CA ILE A 394 25.24 7.08 -14.47
C ILE A 394 25.94 8.39 -14.92
N GLN A 395 25.18 9.49 -15.05
CA GLN A 395 25.68 10.80 -15.52
C GLN A 395 25.22 11.95 -14.59
N LEU A 396 25.48 11.84 -13.29
CA LEU A 396 24.91 12.74 -12.27
C LEU A 396 25.36 14.21 -12.42
N LYS A 397 24.41 15.13 -12.17
CA LYS A 397 24.63 16.59 -12.14
C LYS A 397 23.79 17.23 -11.03
N ASN A 398 24.37 18.20 -10.31
CA ASN A 398 23.71 19.06 -9.32
C ASN A 398 23.41 20.42 -9.98
#